data_AF-A0A150Q769-F1
#
_entry.id   AF-A0A150Q769-F1
#
_cell.length_a   1.000
_cell.length_b   1.000
_cell.length_c   1.000
_cell.angle_alpha   90.00
_cell.angle_beta   90.00
_cell.angle_gamma   90.00
#
_symmetry.space_group_name_H-M   'P 1'
#
loop_
_entity.id
_entity.type
_entity.pdbx_description
1 polymer ?
#
loop_
_entity_poly.entity_id
_entity_poly.type
_entity_poly.pdbx_seq_one_letter_code
_entity_poly.pdbx_strand_id
1 'polypeptide(L)'
;MRAQVLEGIRHALEEIQSTIAPEDVPSDGTSDKKQFVRHFRRIKLRPEASAGFYDLNLLDGYIEFGEGMLETMRQLDAATLERFVQIMVLHETLHLDQGLYTSNHSGVSHASVVLEEIDYIADAVSLATAIAWRARVKPENQSLEQIARDYIDTAVRGMEIFDRVEQGDSIKTLAESRLRRYLIWNLQHVRAAEVETVDDMFAMLLPRLAIEIEPLSGTLDDKFEKIVGTGSERTQLFLSLGGSLVRQSSDLPSFDVAGILDSVRAYDWHKVRRTMRYVVDVHRDLLAPKL
;
A
#
# COMPACT_ATOMS: atom_id res chain seq x y z
N MET A 1 -24.73 -1.73 -13.30
CA MET A 1 -23.51 -2.44 -12.86
C MET A 1 -22.29 -1.53 -12.84
N ARG A 2 -21.76 -1.03 -13.97
CA ARG A 2 -20.73 0.05 -13.95
C ARG A 2 -21.17 1.29 -13.16
N ALA A 3 -22.41 1.72 -13.36
CA ALA A 3 -23.01 2.82 -12.61
C ALA A 3 -23.06 2.56 -11.08
N GLN A 4 -23.17 1.30 -10.63
CA GLN A 4 -23.21 0.96 -9.21
C GLN A 4 -21.82 1.08 -8.57
N VAL A 5 -20.76 0.66 -9.28
CA VAL A 5 -19.38 0.84 -8.80
C VAL A 5 -19.02 2.32 -8.75
N LEU A 6 -19.35 3.09 -9.79
CA LEU A 6 -19.14 4.54 -9.79
C LEU A 6 -19.91 5.25 -8.67
N GLU A 7 -21.12 4.79 -8.35
CA GLU A 7 -21.88 5.28 -7.19
C GLU A 7 -21.16 4.96 -5.88
N GLY A 8 -20.67 3.72 -5.72
CA GLY A 8 -19.91 3.31 -4.54
C GLY A 8 -18.62 4.12 -4.37
N ILE A 9 -17.89 4.36 -5.45
CA ILE A 9 -16.69 5.22 -5.46
C ILE A 9 -17.06 6.65 -5.05
N ARG A 10 -18.13 7.21 -5.62
CA ARG A 10 -18.58 8.57 -5.29
C ARG A 10 -18.93 8.69 -3.81
N HIS A 11 -19.74 7.76 -3.31
CA HIS A 11 -20.13 7.74 -1.90
C HIS A 11 -18.91 7.64 -0.98
N ALA A 12 -17.98 6.72 -1.28
CA ALA A 12 -16.76 6.53 -0.51
C ALA A 12 -15.89 7.80 -0.45
N LEU A 13 -15.78 8.52 -1.57
CA LEU A 13 -15.02 9.76 -1.67
C LEU A 13 -15.72 10.92 -0.93
N GLU A 14 -17.03 11.10 -1.14
CA GLU A 14 -17.82 12.16 -0.49
C GLU A 14 -17.84 12.02 1.04
N GLU A 15 -17.91 10.78 1.54
CA GLU A 15 -17.91 10.49 2.98
C GLU A 15 -16.64 11.01 3.65
N ILE A 16 -15.46 10.66 3.13
CA ILE A 16 -14.20 11.12 3.69
C ILE A 16 -13.98 12.62 3.43
N GLN A 17 -14.27 13.13 2.23
CA GLN A 17 -14.06 14.55 1.90
C GLN A 17 -14.86 15.50 2.80
N SER A 18 -16.08 15.12 3.17
CA SER A 18 -16.96 15.94 3.99
C SER A 18 -16.54 16.02 5.45
N THR A 19 -15.75 15.07 5.95
CA THR A 19 -15.45 14.92 7.38
C THR A 19 -13.96 14.89 7.73
N ILE A 20 -13.06 14.63 6.77
CA ILE A 20 -11.60 14.66 6.98
C ILE A 20 -11.16 16.03 7.48
N ALA A 21 -10.23 16.04 8.43
CA ALA A 21 -9.71 17.23 9.08
C ALA A 21 -8.17 17.21 9.10
N PRO A 22 -7.50 18.37 9.21
CA PRO A 22 -6.03 18.42 9.27
C PRO A 22 -5.43 17.58 10.40
N GLU A 23 -6.17 17.33 11.49
CA GLU A 23 -5.75 16.52 12.62
C GLU A 23 -5.65 15.02 12.28
N ASP A 24 -6.33 14.56 11.21
CA ASP A 24 -6.22 13.17 10.74
C ASP A 24 -4.90 12.92 10.00
N VAL A 25 -4.27 13.98 9.47
CA VAL A 25 -3.08 13.86 8.62
C VAL A 25 -1.82 13.82 9.51
N PRO A 26 -0.88 12.89 9.32
CA PRO A 26 0.38 12.87 10.08
C PRO A 26 1.24 14.10 9.75
N SER A 27 2.09 14.51 10.70
CA SER A 27 3.03 15.62 10.47
C SER A 27 4.22 15.18 9.61
N ASP A 28 4.69 13.95 9.81
CA ASP A 28 5.79 13.39 9.04
C ASP A 28 5.28 12.96 7.65
N GLY A 29 6.04 13.26 6.61
CA GLY A 29 5.69 12.93 5.22
C GLY A 29 4.72 13.90 4.54
N THR A 30 4.17 14.89 5.25
CA THR A 30 3.32 15.95 4.66
C THR A 30 3.84 17.34 5.05
N SER A 31 4.08 18.21 4.07
CA SER A 31 4.63 19.55 4.31
C SER A 31 3.60 20.54 4.89
N ASP A 32 2.33 20.44 4.47
CA ASP A 32 1.22 21.26 4.98
C ASP A 32 -0.10 20.47 4.99
N LYS A 33 -0.53 20.05 6.19
CA LYS A 33 -1.77 19.28 6.40
C LYS A 33 -3.03 19.99 5.89
N LYS A 34 -3.09 21.32 6.03
CA LYS A 34 -4.27 22.10 5.60
C LYS A 34 -4.32 22.17 4.08
N GLN A 35 -3.16 22.32 3.45
CA GLN A 35 -3.05 22.27 2.00
C GLN A 35 -3.43 20.89 1.45
N PHE A 36 -2.90 19.82 2.04
CA PHE A 36 -3.23 18.43 1.66
C PHE A 36 -4.74 18.18 1.71
N VAL A 37 -5.40 18.48 2.85
CA VAL A 37 -6.87 18.34 3.00
C VAL A 37 -7.63 19.19 1.99
N ARG A 38 -7.15 20.40 1.69
CA ARG A 38 -7.75 21.26 0.67
C ARG A 38 -7.61 20.68 -0.73
N HIS A 39 -6.47 20.10 -1.09
CA HIS A 39 -6.26 19.43 -2.38
C HIS A 39 -7.20 18.22 -2.50
N PHE A 40 -7.20 17.36 -1.49
CA PHE A 40 -8.05 16.16 -1.43
C PHE A 40 -9.54 16.48 -1.63
N ARG A 41 -10.06 17.50 -0.92
CA ARG A 41 -11.48 17.93 -1.02
C ARG A 41 -11.89 18.48 -2.38
N ARG A 42 -10.94 18.87 -3.23
CA ARG A 42 -11.24 19.42 -4.57
C ARG A 42 -11.37 18.35 -5.64
N ILE A 43 -10.93 17.13 -5.36
CA ILE A 43 -10.95 16.02 -6.31
C ILE A 43 -12.41 15.58 -6.55
N LYS A 44 -12.79 15.49 -7.82
CA LYS A 44 -14.12 15.05 -8.24
C LYS A 44 -14.02 13.78 -9.08
N LEU A 45 -14.90 12.83 -8.82
CA LEU A 45 -15.06 11.68 -9.71
C LEU A 45 -15.73 12.12 -11.01
N ARG A 46 -15.08 11.85 -12.15
CA ARG A 46 -15.72 11.97 -13.46
C ARG A 46 -16.48 10.69 -13.83
N PRO A 47 -17.63 10.82 -14.51
CA PRO A 47 -18.46 9.67 -14.86
C PRO A 47 -17.89 8.85 -16.03
N GLU A 48 -17.03 9.45 -16.85
CA GLU A 48 -16.36 8.80 -17.98
C GLU A 48 -15.26 7.83 -17.50
N ALA A 49 -14.95 6.83 -18.34
CA ALA A 49 -13.79 5.97 -18.10
C ALA A 49 -12.60 6.52 -18.87
N SER A 50 -11.42 6.46 -18.27
CA SER A 50 -10.17 6.79 -18.94
C SER A 50 -9.75 5.65 -19.89
N ALA A 51 -8.96 5.98 -20.91
CA ALA A 51 -8.33 4.98 -21.78
C ALA A 51 -7.22 4.17 -21.07
N GLY A 52 -6.62 4.72 -20.02
CA GLY A 52 -5.60 4.07 -19.18
C GLY A 52 -6.19 3.38 -17.94
N PHE A 53 -5.33 3.02 -16.97
CA PHE A 53 -5.74 2.39 -15.70
C PHE A 53 -6.62 3.30 -14.84
N TYR A 54 -6.20 4.56 -14.68
CA TYR A 54 -6.98 5.70 -14.20
C TYR A 54 -6.30 6.96 -14.75
N ASP A 55 -7.03 8.07 -14.81
CA ASP A 55 -6.47 9.38 -15.05
C ASP A 55 -6.80 10.26 -13.85
N LEU A 56 -5.77 10.82 -13.25
CA LEU A 56 -5.93 11.82 -12.20
C LEU A 56 -5.28 13.11 -12.65
N ASN A 57 -6.10 14.14 -12.76
CA ASN A 57 -5.65 15.47 -13.07
C ASN A 57 -6.05 16.40 -11.93
N LEU A 58 -5.08 16.62 -11.07
CA LEU A 58 -5.28 17.40 -9.86
C LEU A 58 -5.29 18.91 -10.10
N LEU A 59 -4.78 19.39 -11.24
CA LEU A 59 -4.92 20.79 -11.65
C LEU A 59 -6.39 21.10 -11.97
N ASP A 60 -7.03 20.18 -12.69
CA ASP A 60 -8.46 20.26 -13.03
C ASP A 60 -9.36 19.68 -11.93
N GLY A 61 -8.76 19.09 -10.89
CA GLY A 61 -9.44 18.57 -9.71
C GLY A 61 -10.34 17.37 -10.00
N TYR A 62 -9.90 16.43 -10.85
CA TYR A 62 -10.70 15.25 -11.17
C TYR A 62 -9.91 13.94 -11.14
N ILE A 63 -10.65 12.85 -10.92
CA ILE A 63 -10.22 11.47 -11.11
C ILE A 63 -11.19 10.73 -12.06
N GLU A 64 -10.63 9.96 -12.98
CA GLU A 64 -11.31 9.06 -13.92
C GLU A 64 -10.73 7.66 -13.74
N PHE A 65 -11.57 6.63 -13.79
CA PHE A 65 -11.11 5.25 -13.67
C PHE A 65 -11.16 4.54 -15.01
N GLY A 66 -10.14 3.74 -15.30
CA GLY A 66 -10.07 2.89 -16.47
C GLY A 66 -11.09 1.76 -16.44
N GLU A 67 -11.47 1.28 -17.61
CA GLU A 67 -12.44 0.18 -17.72
C GLU A 67 -11.95 -1.11 -17.02
N GLY A 68 -10.67 -1.45 -17.17
CA GLY A 68 -10.08 -2.60 -16.49
C GLY A 68 -10.15 -2.48 -14.96
N MET A 69 -9.82 -1.31 -14.42
CA MET A 69 -9.87 -1.05 -12.98
C MET A 69 -11.31 -1.09 -12.44
N LEU A 70 -12.27 -0.48 -13.16
CA LEU A 70 -13.69 -0.56 -12.83
C LEU A 70 -14.19 -2.01 -12.84
N GLU A 71 -13.74 -2.84 -13.79
CA GLU A 71 -14.14 -4.25 -13.86
C GLU A 71 -13.59 -5.06 -12.69
N THR A 72 -12.34 -4.83 -12.28
CA THR A 72 -11.77 -5.54 -11.12
C THR A 72 -12.39 -5.05 -9.81
N MET A 73 -12.66 -3.74 -9.68
CA MET A 73 -13.37 -3.18 -8.53
C MET A 73 -14.77 -3.77 -8.33
N ARG A 74 -15.44 -4.24 -9.39
CA ARG A 74 -16.75 -4.91 -9.28
C ARG A 74 -16.72 -6.19 -8.44
N GLN A 75 -15.54 -6.78 -8.25
CA GLN A 75 -15.37 -8.00 -7.47
C GLN A 75 -15.17 -7.70 -5.97
N LEU A 76 -15.02 -6.43 -5.59
CA LEU A 76 -14.86 -6.02 -4.20
C LEU A 76 -16.22 -5.92 -3.51
N ASP A 77 -16.24 -6.29 -2.23
CA ASP A 77 -17.35 -5.90 -1.36
C ASP A 77 -17.35 -4.37 -1.14
N ALA A 78 -18.48 -3.84 -0.67
CA ALA A 78 -18.66 -2.40 -0.50
C ALA A 78 -17.65 -1.76 0.46
N ALA A 79 -17.28 -2.45 1.54
CA ALA A 79 -16.34 -1.91 2.54
C ALA A 79 -14.91 -1.87 2.00
N THR A 80 -14.51 -2.89 1.24
CA THR A 80 -13.20 -2.95 0.58
C THR A 80 -13.09 -1.93 -0.54
N LEU A 81 -14.16 -1.76 -1.35
CA LEU A 81 -14.23 -0.70 -2.35
C LEU A 81 -14.10 0.68 -1.71
N GLU A 82 -14.84 0.94 -0.62
CA GLU A 82 -14.80 2.21 0.12
C GLU A 82 -13.38 2.54 0.57
N ARG A 83 -12.74 1.63 1.30
CA ARG A 83 -11.37 1.81 1.79
C ARG A 83 -10.37 1.99 0.65
N PHE A 84 -10.52 1.22 -0.43
CA PHE A 84 -9.61 1.25 -1.57
C PHE A 84 -9.62 2.63 -2.25
N VAL A 85 -10.81 3.17 -2.49
CA VAL A 85 -10.96 4.51 -3.07
C VAL A 85 -10.37 5.57 -2.15
N GLN A 86 -10.64 5.49 -0.85
CA GLN A 86 -10.11 6.44 0.13
C GLN A 86 -8.57 6.47 0.13
N ILE A 87 -7.92 5.31 0.28
CA ILE A 87 -6.44 5.26 0.34
C ILE A 87 -5.79 5.64 -0.99
N MET A 88 -6.38 5.25 -2.12
CA MET A 88 -5.81 5.54 -3.43
C MET A 88 -5.92 7.04 -3.75
N VAL A 89 -7.07 7.69 -3.51
CA VAL A 89 -7.18 9.14 -3.75
C VAL A 89 -6.31 9.95 -2.79
N LEU A 90 -6.15 9.51 -1.53
CA LEU A 90 -5.20 10.13 -0.59
C LEU A 90 -3.75 9.97 -1.07
N HIS A 91 -3.38 8.80 -1.58
CA HIS A 91 -2.03 8.48 -2.09
C HIS A 91 -1.66 9.43 -3.21
N GLU A 92 -2.55 9.53 -4.19
CA GLU A 92 -2.33 10.42 -5.31
C GLU A 92 -2.36 11.91 -4.94
N THR A 93 -3.15 12.29 -3.92
CA THR A 93 -3.12 13.65 -3.39
C THR A 93 -1.74 13.98 -2.82
N LEU A 94 -1.05 13.00 -2.20
CA LEU A 94 0.30 13.25 -1.70
C LEU A 94 1.33 13.38 -2.82
N HIS A 95 1.22 12.57 -3.86
CA HIS A 95 2.08 12.68 -5.04
C HIS A 95 2.07 14.10 -5.65
N LEU A 96 0.92 14.78 -5.61
CA LEU A 96 0.83 16.20 -5.99
C LEU A 96 1.76 17.09 -5.18
N ASP A 97 1.69 16.94 -3.85
CA ASP A 97 2.46 17.75 -2.91
C ASP A 97 3.96 17.39 -2.98
N GLN A 98 4.29 16.18 -3.43
CA GLN A 98 5.64 15.71 -3.74
C GLN A 98 6.14 16.14 -5.13
N GLY A 99 5.29 16.73 -5.98
CA GLY A 99 5.64 17.15 -7.33
C GLY A 99 5.76 15.99 -8.34
N LEU A 100 5.15 14.85 -8.04
CA LEU A 100 5.00 13.73 -8.98
C LEU A 100 3.66 13.89 -9.73
N TYR A 101 3.76 14.10 -11.04
CA TYR A 101 2.63 14.35 -11.94
C TYR A 101 2.65 13.32 -13.07
N THR A 102 1.50 13.05 -13.69
CA THR A 102 1.42 12.21 -14.89
C THR A 102 2.41 12.64 -15.99
N SER A 103 2.70 13.94 -16.09
CA SER A 103 3.63 14.53 -17.07
C SER A 103 5.11 14.24 -16.82
N ASN A 104 5.52 13.94 -15.58
CA ASN A 104 6.91 13.62 -15.24
C ASN A 104 7.10 12.17 -14.76
N HIS A 105 6.02 11.43 -14.48
CA HIS A 105 6.05 10.04 -14.02
C HIS A 105 6.86 9.11 -14.96
N SER A 106 6.70 9.25 -16.28
CA SER A 106 7.43 8.43 -17.26
C SER A 106 8.96 8.59 -17.15
N GLY A 107 9.44 9.79 -16.83
CA GLY A 107 10.88 10.06 -16.63
C GLY A 107 11.43 9.50 -15.32
N VAL A 108 10.59 9.36 -14.29
CA VAL A 108 10.98 8.80 -12.98
C VAL A 108 10.79 7.28 -12.94
N SER A 109 10.00 6.70 -13.85
CA SER A 109 9.73 5.24 -13.92
C SER A 109 10.97 4.34 -13.94
N HIS A 110 12.11 4.86 -14.41
CA HIS A 110 13.38 4.13 -14.44
C HIS A 110 14.23 4.29 -13.16
N ALA A 111 13.87 5.22 -12.27
CA ALA A 111 14.51 5.43 -10.98
C ALA A 111 13.74 4.66 -9.89
N SER A 112 13.65 3.34 -10.03
CA SER A 112 12.79 2.46 -9.22
C SER A 112 12.99 2.62 -7.71
N VAL A 113 14.22 2.84 -7.23
CA VAL A 113 14.51 3.10 -5.81
C VAL A 113 13.92 4.43 -5.33
N VAL A 114 13.99 5.47 -6.16
CA VAL A 114 13.42 6.79 -5.83
C VAL A 114 11.90 6.72 -5.83
N LEU A 115 11.31 6.06 -6.83
CA LEU A 115 9.87 5.84 -6.86
C LEU A 115 9.38 5.03 -5.67
N GLU A 116 10.08 3.95 -5.32
CA GLU A 116 9.71 3.15 -4.14
C GLU A 116 9.71 3.99 -2.86
N GLU A 117 10.66 4.90 -2.68
CA GLU A 117 10.70 5.79 -1.52
C GLU A 117 9.51 6.76 -1.51
N ILE A 118 9.21 7.37 -2.65
CA ILE A 118 8.10 8.31 -2.79
C ILE A 118 6.74 7.60 -2.58
N ASP A 119 6.57 6.41 -3.17
CA ASP A 119 5.41 5.54 -3.00
C ASP A 119 5.24 5.06 -1.56
N TYR A 120 6.34 4.70 -0.88
CA TYR A 120 6.29 4.29 0.53
C TYR A 120 5.71 5.41 1.39
N ILE A 121 6.21 6.64 1.21
CA ILE A 121 5.70 7.81 1.96
C ILE A 121 4.23 8.05 1.63
N ALA A 122 3.85 7.98 0.36
CA ALA A 122 2.46 8.16 -0.09
C ALA A 122 1.51 7.10 0.50
N ASP A 123 1.87 5.82 0.46
CA ASP A 123 1.11 4.74 1.09
C ASP A 123 1.01 4.95 2.61
N ALA A 124 2.13 5.22 3.29
CA ALA A 124 2.17 5.37 4.74
C ALA A 124 1.30 6.54 5.23
N VAL A 125 1.42 7.72 4.61
CA VAL A 125 0.61 8.90 4.94
C VAL A 125 -0.87 8.65 4.64
N SER A 126 -1.18 7.98 3.53
CA SER A 126 -2.57 7.74 3.12
C SER A 126 -3.27 6.75 4.04
N LEU A 127 -2.59 5.66 4.39
CA LEU A 127 -3.07 4.69 5.38
C LEU A 127 -3.23 5.35 6.74
N ALA A 128 -2.21 6.08 7.21
CA ALA A 128 -2.25 6.80 8.48
C ALA A 128 -3.43 7.77 8.54
N THR A 129 -3.63 8.56 7.49
CA THR A 129 -4.72 9.53 7.38
C THR A 129 -6.09 8.84 7.38
N ALA A 130 -6.27 7.80 6.57
CA ALA A 130 -7.54 7.10 6.46
C ALA A 130 -7.91 6.36 7.76
N ILE A 131 -6.93 5.74 8.44
CA ILE A 131 -7.13 5.04 9.71
C ILE A 131 -7.48 6.04 10.83
N ALA A 132 -6.73 7.14 10.95
CA ALA A 132 -7.00 8.18 11.95
C ALA A 132 -8.38 8.81 11.75
N TRP A 133 -8.71 9.15 10.50
CA TRP A 133 -10.04 9.63 10.12
C TRP A 133 -11.12 8.63 10.54
N ARG A 134 -10.99 7.36 10.15
CA ARG A 134 -11.99 6.33 10.44
C ARG A 134 -12.20 6.12 11.93
N ALA A 135 -11.11 6.07 12.70
CA ALA A 135 -11.14 5.96 14.16
C ALA A 135 -11.89 7.13 14.80
N ARG A 136 -11.75 8.35 14.26
CA ARG A 136 -12.45 9.54 14.74
C ARG A 136 -13.94 9.56 14.38
N VAL A 137 -14.31 9.17 13.17
CA VAL A 137 -15.70 9.30 12.69
C VAL A 137 -16.60 8.09 12.98
N LYS A 138 -16.03 6.90 13.22
CA LYS A 138 -16.79 5.68 13.56
C LYS A 138 -16.16 4.89 14.72
N PRO A 139 -15.98 5.50 15.91
CA PRO A 139 -15.28 4.86 17.03
C PRO A 139 -16.04 3.66 17.64
N GLU A 140 -17.36 3.57 17.47
CA GLU A 140 -18.20 2.72 18.33
C GLU A 140 -18.22 1.22 17.97
N ASN A 141 -17.61 0.80 16.85
CA ASN A 141 -17.80 -0.56 16.32
C ASN A 141 -16.53 -1.37 16.02
N GLN A 142 -15.33 -0.78 16.12
CA GLN A 142 -14.07 -1.46 15.78
C GLN A 142 -12.93 -0.93 16.63
N SER A 143 -12.03 -1.82 17.08
CA SER A 143 -10.76 -1.40 17.69
C SER A 143 -9.86 -0.72 16.64
N LEU A 144 -8.92 0.11 17.08
CA LEU A 144 -7.96 0.73 16.17
C LEU A 144 -7.12 -0.33 15.44
N GLU A 145 -6.74 -1.41 16.14
CA GLU A 145 -6.11 -2.60 15.56
C GLU A 145 -6.90 -3.12 14.34
N GLN A 146 -8.21 -3.30 14.48
CA GLN A 146 -9.05 -3.83 13.42
C GLN A 146 -9.17 -2.84 12.27
N ILE A 147 -9.36 -1.55 12.55
CA ILE A 147 -9.38 -0.49 11.52
C ILE A 147 -8.06 -0.50 10.74
N ALA A 148 -6.92 -0.51 11.43
CA ALA A 148 -5.60 -0.50 10.80
C ALA A 148 -5.39 -1.73 9.91
N ARG A 149 -5.73 -2.92 10.40
CA ARG A 149 -5.60 -4.16 9.63
C ARG A 149 -6.51 -4.18 8.40
N ASP A 150 -7.75 -3.69 8.51
CA ASP A 150 -8.69 -3.60 7.38
C ASP A 150 -8.15 -2.67 6.27
N TYR A 151 -7.58 -1.52 6.63
CA TYR A 151 -6.99 -0.59 5.66
C TYR A 151 -5.69 -1.12 5.05
N ILE A 152 -4.80 -1.72 5.83
CA ILE A 152 -3.55 -2.30 5.32
C ILE A 152 -3.85 -3.53 4.43
N ASP A 153 -4.83 -4.36 4.80
CA ASP A 153 -5.32 -5.44 3.94
C ASP A 153 -5.82 -4.87 2.60
N THR A 154 -6.57 -3.77 2.66
CA THR A 154 -7.06 -3.09 1.46
C THR A 154 -5.91 -2.55 0.59
N ALA A 155 -4.80 -2.06 1.16
CA ALA A 155 -3.62 -1.68 0.38
C ALA A 155 -3.00 -2.88 -0.35
N VAL A 156 -2.88 -4.04 0.33
CA VAL A 156 -2.39 -5.29 -0.29
C VAL A 156 -3.32 -5.74 -1.42
N ARG A 157 -4.64 -5.69 -1.19
CA ARG A 157 -5.65 -6.01 -2.20
C ARG A 157 -5.65 -5.01 -3.37
N GLY A 158 -5.38 -3.73 -3.08
CA GLY A 158 -5.22 -2.69 -4.10
C GLY A 158 -4.09 -3.03 -5.07
N MET A 159 -2.92 -3.40 -4.55
CA MET A 159 -1.81 -3.86 -5.40
C MET A 159 -2.18 -5.10 -6.21
N GLU A 160 -2.86 -6.07 -5.60
CA GLU A 160 -3.36 -7.26 -6.31
C GLU A 160 -4.33 -6.92 -7.44
N ILE A 161 -5.18 -5.90 -7.29
CA ILE A 161 -6.07 -5.44 -8.37
C ILE A 161 -5.25 -5.00 -9.59
N PHE A 162 -4.22 -4.18 -9.37
CA PHE A 162 -3.34 -3.74 -10.46
C PHE A 162 -2.66 -4.93 -11.14
N ASP A 163 -2.06 -5.82 -10.36
CA ASP A 163 -1.34 -6.98 -10.88
C ASP A 163 -2.28 -7.97 -11.59
N ARG A 164 -3.54 -8.10 -11.15
CA ARG A 164 -4.55 -8.93 -11.83
C ARG A 164 -4.99 -8.36 -13.16
N VAL A 165 -5.14 -7.03 -13.27
CA VAL A 165 -5.45 -6.38 -14.55
C VAL A 165 -4.31 -6.58 -15.54
N GLU A 166 -3.06 -6.51 -15.08
CA GLU A 166 -1.88 -6.62 -15.94
C GLU A 166 -1.50 -8.07 -16.27
N GLN A 167 -1.49 -8.97 -15.28
CA GLN A 167 -0.87 -10.30 -15.38
C GLN A 167 -1.88 -11.47 -15.29
N GLY A 168 -3.11 -11.20 -14.82
CA GLY A 168 -4.17 -12.18 -14.61
C GLY A 168 -4.17 -12.80 -13.21
N ASP A 169 -4.63 -14.05 -13.10
CA ASP A 169 -4.86 -14.69 -11.79
C ASP A 169 -3.61 -15.03 -10.97
N SER A 170 -2.43 -14.79 -11.54
CA SER A 170 -1.13 -14.94 -10.87
C SER A 170 -0.10 -14.00 -11.48
N ILE A 171 0.90 -13.62 -10.69
CA ILE A 171 2.03 -12.80 -11.12
C ILE A 171 3.00 -13.69 -11.91
N LYS A 172 3.10 -13.45 -13.21
CA LYS A 172 4.04 -14.16 -14.11
C LYS A 172 5.42 -13.53 -14.08
N THR A 173 5.46 -12.20 -14.03
CA THR A 173 6.67 -11.38 -14.00
C THR A 173 6.67 -10.60 -12.69
N LEU A 174 7.28 -11.19 -11.66
CA LEU A 174 7.40 -10.57 -10.35
C LEU A 174 8.63 -9.67 -10.33
N ALA A 175 8.40 -8.36 -10.50
CA ALA A 175 9.41 -7.35 -10.24
C ALA A 175 9.85 -7.37 -8.77
N GLU A 176 11.14 -7.11 -8.54
CA GLU A 176 11.69 -7.09 -7.19
C GLU A 176 11.11 -5.96 -6.33
N SER A 177 10.87 -4.78 -6.90
CA SER A 177 10.20 -3.67 -6.21
C SER A 177 8.78 -4.06 -5.75
N ARG A 178 8.04 -4.76 -6.62
CA ARG A 178 6.70 -5.28 -6.32
C ARG A 178 6.75 -6.32 -5.20
N LEU A 179 7.71 -7.23 -5.23
CA LEU A 179 7.94 -8.18 -4.13
C LEU A 179 8.18 -7.44 -2.81
N ARG A 180 9.09 -6.45 -2.78
CA ARG A 180 9.36 -5.65 -1.57
C ARG A 180 8.09 -4.99 -1.04
N ARG A 181 7.29 -4.35 -1.91
CA ARG A 181 6.03 -3.69 -1.52
C ARG A 181 5.04 -4.67 -0.90
N TYR A 182 4.89 -5.88 -1.46
CA TYR A 182 4.05 -6.93 -0.85
C TYR A 182 4.57 -7.39 0.51
N LEU A 183 5.88 -7.58 0.66
CA LEU A 183 6.47 -7.98 1.94
C LEU A 183 6.28 -6.89 3.00
N ILE A 184 6.53 -5.62 2.65
CA ILE A 184 6.36 -4.46 3.52
C ILE A 184 4.93 -4.41 4.07
N TRP A 185 3.91 -4.43 3.20
CA TRP A 185 2.53 -4.24 3.65
C TRP A 185 1.97 -5.48 4.36
N ASN A 186 2.42 -6.69 4.02
CA ASN A 186 2.07 -7.87 4.80
C ASN A 186 2.77 -7.91 6.17
N LEU A 187 3.99 -7.37 6.31
CA LEU A 187 4.62 -7.18 7.62
C LEU A 187 3.88 -6.11 8.44
N GLN A 188 3.56 -4.97 7.85
CA GLN A 188 2.80 -3.90 8.52
C GLN A 188 1.43 -4.40 9.00
N HIS A 189 0.74 -5.23 8.21
CA HIS A 189 -0.51 -5.85 8.64
C HIS A 189 -0.33 -6.71 9.90
N VAL A 190 0.78 -7.42 10.02
CA VAL A 190 1.09 -8.21 11.23
C VAL A 190 1.41 -7.28 12.41
N ARG A 191 2.24 -6.25 12.19
CA ARG A 191 2.60 -5.26 13.23
C ARG A 191 1.38 -4.51 13.78
N ALA A 192 0.36 -4.30 12.94
CA ALA A 192 -0.89 -3.63 13.32
C ALA A 192 -1.68 -4.35 14.41
N ALA A 193 -1.37 -5.61 14.71
CA ALA A 193 -2.00 -6.39 15.79
C ALA A 193 -1.73 -5.82 17.20
N GLU A 194 -0.73 -4.95 17.35
CA GLU A 194 -0.31 -4.38 18.65
C GLU A 194 -0.60 -2.87 18.72
N VAL A 195 -1.40 -2.33 17.79
CA VAL A 195 -1.74 -0.90 17.75
C VAL A 195 -2.96 -0.61 18.62
N GLU A 196 -2.79 0.23 19.63
CA GLU A 196 -3.87 0.62 20.55
C GLU A 196 -4.32 2.07 20.34
N THR A 197 -3.38 2.96 20.03
CA THR A 197 -3.62 4.41 19.86
C THR A 197 -3.22 4.92 18.47
N VAL A 198 -3.75 6.08 18.09
CA VAL A 198 -3.40 6.74 16.81
C VAL A 198 -1.90 7.06 16.76
N ASP A 199 -1.29 7.37 17.90
CA ASP A 199 0.14 7.62 17.99
C ASP A 199 0.95 6.34 17.75
N ASP A 200 0.53 5.17 18.29
CA ASP A 200 1.16 3.88 17.99
C ASP A 200 1.08 3.54 16.50
N MET A 201 -0.08 3.83 15.90
CA MET A 201 -0.33 3.62 14.48
C MET A 201 0.59 4.49 13.61
N PHE A 202 0.74 5.77 13.94
CA PHE A 202 1.68 6.67 13.28
C PHE A 202 3.14 6.20 13.47
N ALA A 203 3.52 5.85 14.70
CA ALA A 203 4.86 5.31 15.00
C ALA A 203 5.16 3.99 14.27
N MET A 204 4.13 3.21 13.94
CA MET A 204 4.27 1.98 13.16
C MET A 204 4.44 2.25 11.66
N LEU A 205 3.63 3.14 11.08
CA LEU A 205 3.54 3.35 9.63
C LEU A 205 4.58 4.33 9.08
N LEU A 206 4.84 5.43 9.79
CA LEU A 206 5.61 6.56 9.24
C LEU A 206 7.11 6.31 9.13
N PRO A 207 7.78 5.64 10.09
CA PRO A 207 9.18 5.29 9.92
C PRO A 207 9.38 4.41 8.68
N ARG A 208 10.43 4.67 7.90
CA ARG A 208 10.76 3.86 6.72
C ARG A 208 11.07 2.43 7.12
N LEU A 209 10.26 1.50 6.60
CA LEU A 209 10.45 0.07 6.66
C LEU A 209 10.90 -0.42 5.28
N ALA A 210 12.13 -0.92 5.17
CA ALA A 210 12.61 -1.63 3.98
C ALA A 210 12.70 -3.13 4.27
N ILE A 211 12.35 -3.96 3.29
CA ILE A 211 12.43 -5.42 3.39
C ILE A 211 12.98 -5.96 2.07
N GLU A 212 13.95 -6.86 2.16
CA GLU A 212 14.57 -7.52 1.02
C GLU A 212 14.77 -9.00 1.28
N ILE A 213 14.66 -9.82 0.23
CA ILE A 213 15.07 -11.22 0.25
C ILE A 213 16.28 -11.33 -0.66
N GLU A 214 17.45 -11.71 -0.13
CA GLU A 214 18.71 -11.73 -0.89
C GLU A 214 19.67 -12.85 -0.45
N PRO A 215 20.48 -13.45 -1.35
CA PRO A 215 20.46 -13.24 -2.79
C PRO A 215 19.23 -13.88 -3.47
N LEU A 216 18.59 -13.18 -4.40
CA LEU A 216 17.64 -13.76 -5.36
C LEU A 216 18.23 -13.77 -6.77
N SER A 217 18.12 -14.90 -7.47
CA SER A 217 18.39 -14.97 -8.90
C SER A 217 17.29 -14.26 -9.69
N GLY A 218 17.59 -13.82 -10.91
CA GLY A 218 16.64 -13.11 -11.75
C GLY A 218 17.22 -12.64 -13.07
N THR A 219 16.39 -11.98 -13.86
CA THR A 219 16.76 -11.33 -15.13
C THR A 219 16.31 -9.88 -15.10
N LEU A 220 16.93 -9.02 -15.89
CA LEU A 220 16.44 -7.66 -16.08
C LEU A 220 15.39 -7.64 -17.20
N ASP A 221 14.32 -6.88 -17.01
CA ASP A 221 13.35 -6.58 -18.06
C ASP A 221 13.81 -5.42 -18.95
N ASP A 222 12.95 -5.04 -19.89
CA ASP A 222 13.12 -3.96 -20.87
C ASP A 222 13.34 -2.59 -20.22
N LYS A 223 12.97 -2.44 -18.94
CA LYS A 223 13.09 -1.22 -18.13
C LYS A 223 14.25 -1.29 -17.14
N PHE A 224 15.08 -2.33 -17.20
CA PHE A 224 16.16 -2.63 -16.26
C PHE A 224 15.70 -2.93 -14.83
N GLU A 225 14.46 -3.37 -14.66
CA GLU A 225 13.97 -3.89 -13.39
C GLU A 225 14.28 -5.38 -13.25
N LYS A 226 14.75 -5.79 -12.07
CA LYS A 226 15.02 -7.20 -11.76
C LYS A 226 13.71 -7.96 -11.60
N ILE A 227 13.48 -8.90 -12.51
CA ILE A 227 12.43 -9.91 -12.42
C ILE A 227 12.95 -11.08 -11.58
N VAL A 228 12.25 -11.35 -10.48
CA VAL A 228 12.61 -12.35 -9.48
C VAL A 228 12.44 -13.76 -10.05
N GLY A 229 13.53 -14.53 -10.03
CA GLY A 229 13.56 -15.96 -10.30
C GLY A 229 13.34 -16.78 -9.03
N THR A 230 14.43 -17.36 -8.53
CA THR A 230 14.44 -18.25 -7.35
C THR A 230 15.50 -17.84 -6.32
N GLY A 231 15.27 -18.26 -5.08
CA GLY A 231 16.30 -18.22 -4.02
C GLY A 231 17.29 -19.39 -4.11
N SER A 232 18.28 -19.33 -3.23
CA SER A 232 19.31 -20.34 -2.98
C SER A 232 19.32 -20.68 -1.49
N GLU A 233 20.12 -21.67 -1.08
CA GLU A 233 20.33 -21.99 0.34
C GLU A 233 20.90 -20.82 1.15
N ARG A 234 21.56 -19.86 0.48
CA ARG A 234 22.15 -18.66 1.11
C ARG A 234 21.18 -17.48 1.19
N THR A 235 19.97 -17.62 0.67
CA THR A 235 18.99 -16.53 0.63
C THR A 235 18.44 -16.23 2.00
N GLN A 236 18.33 -14.96 2.35
CA GLN A 236 17.94 -14.49 3.67
C GLN A 236 16.99 -13.32 3.52
N LEU A 237 16.22 -13.05 4.57
CA LEU A 237 15.42 -11.85 4.69
C LEU A 237 16.20 -10.78 5.46
N PHE A 238 16.27 -9.59 4.90
CA PHE A 238 16.82 -8.41 5.51
C PHE A 238 15.70 -7.40 5.72
N LEU A 239 15.70 -6.74 6.87
CA LEU A 239 14.77 -5.65 7.14
C LEU A 239 15.51 -4.48 7.75
N SER A 240 15.14 -3.26 7.36
CA SER A 240 15.56 -2.04 8.03
C SER A 240 14.33 -1.29 8.50
N LEU A 241 14.29 -0.95 9.79
CA LEU A 241 13.23 -0.12 10.37
C LEU A 241 13.86 1.00 11.19
N GLY A 242 13.64 2.25 10.79
CA GLY A 242 14.17 3.41 11.51
C GLY A 242 15.69 3.39 11.69
N GLY A 243 16.43 2.79 10.74
CA GLY A 243 17.88 2.64 10.78
C GLY A 243 18.42 1.40 11.51
N SER A 244 17.56 0.55 12.06
CA SER A 244 17.95 -0.71 12.70
C SER A 244 17.82 -1.89 11.74
N LEU A 245 18.86 -2.73 11.67
CA LEU A 245 18.92 -3.89 10.77
C LEU A 245 18.45 -5.18 11.47
N VAL A 246 17.58 -5.93 10.81
CA VAL A 246 17.24 -7.31 11.12
C VAL A 246 17.71 -8.20 9.98
N ARG A 247 18.23 -9.37 10.35
CA ARG A 247 18.62 -10.43 9.43
C ARG A 247 18.01 -11.75 9.87
N GLN A 248 17.31 -12.40 8.97
CA GLN A 248 16.62 -13.66 9.20
C GLN A 248 17.10 -14.68 8.16
N SER A 249 17.71 -15.75 8.66
CA SER A 249 18.36 -16.75 7.80
C SER A 249 17.39 -17.85 7.33
N SER A 250 17.65 -18.43 6.16
CA SER A 250 16.90 -19.50 5.49
C SER A 250 16.97 -20.87 6.17
N ASP A 251 17.97 -21.08 7.02
CA ASP A 251 18.16 -22.32 7.77
C ASP A 251 17.15 -22.49 8.91
N LEU A 252 16.34 -21.47 9.18
CA LEU A 252 15.25 -21.54 10.14
C LEU A 252 14.00 -22.18 9.50
N PRO A 253 13.40 -23.23 10.11
CA PRO A 253 12.34 -24.04 9.50
C PRO A 253 11.08 -23.28 9.05
N SER A 254 10.88 -22.08 9.56
CA SER A 254 9.71 -21.22 9.29
C SER A 254 9.96 -20.17 8.21
N PHE A 255 11.15 -20.08 7.64
CA PHE A 255 11.49 -19.13 6.56
C PHE A 255 11.77 -19.85 5.23
N ASP A 256 10.71 -20.35 4.60
CA ASP A 256 10.75 -20.96 3.27
C ASP A 256 10.65 -19.88 2.17
N VAL A 257 11.79 -19.52 1.60
CA VAL A 257 11.89 -18.51 0.52
C VAL A 257 11.06 -18.90 -0.70
N ALA A 258 11.12 -20.16 -1.14
CA ALA A 258 10.38 -20.61 -2.31
C ALA A 258 8.87 -20.52 -2.06
N GLY A 259 8.43 -20.98 -0.89
CA GLY A 259 7.04 -20.87 -0.45
C GLY A 259 6.54 -19.43 -0.37
N ILE A 260 7.37 -18.46 0.05
CA ILE A 260 7.01 -17.04 0.05
C ILE A 260 6.83 -16.52 -1.37
N LEU A 261 7.78 -16.77 -2.27
CA LEU A 261 7.71 -16.31 -3.66
C LEU A 261 6.48 -16.88 -4.37
N ASP A 262 6.21 -18.17 -4.19
CA ASP A 262 5.04 -18.83 -4.77
C ASP A 262 3.73 -18.28 -4.18
N SER A 263 3.71 -18.01 -2.87
CA SER A 263 2.55 -17.40 -2.21
C SER A 263 2.29 -15.98 -2.71
N VAL A 264 3.34 -15.18 -2.94
CA VAL A 264 3.19 -13.83 -3.52
C VAL A 264 2.65 -13.92 -4.95
N ARG A 265 3.21 -14.80 -5.79
CA ARG A 265 2.75 -14.98 -7.18
C ARG A 265 1.30 -15.47 -7.27
N ALA A 266 0.86 -16.27 -6.31
CA ALA A 266 -0.49 -16.80 -6.24
C ALA A 266 -1.48 -15.94 -5.43
N TYR A 267 -1.03 -14.78 -4.92
CA TYR A 267 -1.82 -13.92 -4.04
C TYR A 267 -2.31 -14.59 -2.74
N ASP A 268 -1.56 -15.57 -2.21
CA ASP A 268 -1.84 -16.27 -0.94
C ASP A 268 -1.30 -15.47 0.26
N TRP A 269 -1.98 -14.36 0.57
CA TRP A 269 -1.58 -13.43 1.63
C TRP A 269 -1.61 -14.04 3.01
N HIS A 270 -2.44 -15.05 3.24
CA HIS A 270 -2.47 -15.74 4.52
C HIS A 270 -1.16 -16.49 4.79
N LYS A 271 -0.58 -17.16 3.79
CA LYS A 271 0.75 -17.77 3.93
C LYS A 271 1.85 -16.73 4.10
N VAL A 272 1.84 -15.65 3.31
CA VAL A 272 2.82 -14.56 3.46
C VAL A 272 2.78 -13.96 4.86
N ARG A 273 1.58 -13.65 5.39
CA ARG A 273 1.39 -13.10 6.74
C ARG A 273 1.81 -14.05 7.84
N ARG A 274 1.66 -15.37 7.65
CA ARG A 274 2.15 -16.36 8.61
C ARG A 274 3.67 -16.30 8.74
N THR A 275 4.38 -16.20 7.62
CA THR A 275 5.83 -16.01 7.63
C THR A 275 6.20 -14.67 8.29
N MET A 276 5.52 -13.58 7.92
CA MET A 276 5.78 -12.26 8.51
C MET A 276 5.52 -12.24 10.03
N ARG A 277 4.51 -12.97 10.52
CA ARG A 277 4.26 -13.15 11.95
C ARG A 277 5.44 -13.78 12.67
N TYR A 278 6.00 -14.85 12.11
CA TYR A 278 7.21 -15.45 12.68
C TYR A 278 8.36 -14.44 12.77
N VAL A 279 8.56 -13.62 11.73
CA VAL A 279 9.60 -12.58 11.73
C VAL A 279 9.36 -11.55 12.83
N VAL A 280 8.12 -11.07 13.00
CA VAL A 280 7.75 -10.15 14.10
C VAL A 280 7.96 -10.80 15.46
N ASP A 281 7.56 -12.05 15.65
CA ASP A 281 7.68 -12.75 16.93
C ASP A 281 9.15 -12.94 17.35
N VAL A 282 10.04 -13.27 16.40
CA VAL A 282 11.48 -13.44 16.67
C VAL A 282 12.17 -12.12 16.97
N HIS A 283 11.78 -11.03 16.29
CA HIS A 283 12.42 -9.72 16.41
C HIS A 283 11.50 -8.69 17.08
N ARG A 284 10.68 -9.15 18.05
CA ARG A 284 9.60 -8.36 18.67
C ARG A 284 10.07 -7.03 19.23
N ASP A 285 11.23 -7.02 19.89
CA ASP A 285 11.81 -5.82 20.51
C ASP A 285 12.04 -4.66 19.53
N LEU A 286 12.22 -4.98 18.25
CA LEU A 286 12.38 -3.98 17.19
C LEU A 286 11.09 -3.78 16.38
N LEU A 287 10.41 -4.86 16.03
CA LEU A 287 9.34 -4.84 15.05
C LEU A 287 7.95 -4.58 15.64
N ALA A 288 7.73 -4.85 16.93
CA ALA A 288 6.51 -4.41 17.57
C ALA A 288 6.47 -2.85 17.59
N PRO A 289 5.31 -2.23 17.35
CA PRO A 289 5.10 -0.83 17.70
C PRO A 289 5.54 -0.62 19.16
N LYS A 290 6.37 0.39 19.42
CA LYS A 290 6.79 0.70 20.79
C LYS A 290 5.60 1.34 21.50
N LEU A 291 5.02 0.61 22.46
CA LEU A 291 4.07 1.13 23.46
C LEU A 291 4.74 2.19 24.35
#